data_AF-A0A1G2ZEK5-F1
#
_entry.id   AF-A0A1G2ZEK5-F1
#
_cell.length_a   1.000
_cell.length_b   1.000
_cell.length_c   1.000
_cell.angle_alpha   90.00
_cell.angle_beta   90.00
_cell.angle_gamma   90.00
#
_symmetry.space_group_name_H-M   'P 1'
#
loop_
_entity.id
_entity.type
_entity.pdbx_description
1 polymer ?
#
loop_
_entity_poly.entity_id
_entity_poly.type
_entity_poly.pdbx_seq_one_letter_code
_entity_poly.pdbx_strand_id
1 'polypeptide(L)'
;MPEVREKIVWSLHAIKKLRIEGLRKKEVETSLKECIIIEDYSMEGRPFPGCLVLGFINSTPVHSVIAIDKDFDRIFVITVYKPSLERWEYDWKTRKKQN
;
A
#
# COMPACT_ATOMS: atom_id res chain seq x y z
N MET A 1 25.99 17.71 5.77
CA MET A 1 24.86 17.45 4.84
C MET A 1 23.96 16.45 5.52
N PRO A 2 22.66 16.72 5.75
CA PRO A 2 21.79 15.69 6.29
C PRO A 2 21.62 14.61 5.22
N GLU A 3 21.92 13.35 5.55
CA GLU A 3 21.58 12.20 4.71
C GLU A 3 20.07 12.23 4.44
N VAL A 4 19.67 12.44 3.19
CA VAL A 4 18.25 12.30 2.80
C VAL A 4 17.92 10.82 2.89
N ARG A 5 17.40 10.39 4.04
CA ARG A 5 16.88 9.04 4.24
C ARG A 5 15.53 8.94 3.53
N GLU A 6 15.42 8.05 2.55
CA GLU A 6 14.14 7.76 1.90
C GLU A 6 13.10 7.38 2.96
N LYS A 7 11.98 8.11 2.96
CA LYS A 7 10.86 7.89 3.89
C LYS A 7 9.93 6.77 3.44
N ILE A 8 9.98 6.41 2.16
CA ILE A 8 9.18 5.34 1.58
C ILE A 8 10.14 4.39 0.86
N VAL A 9 10.21 3.16 1.35
CA VAL A 9 11.05 2.09 0.83
C VAL A 9 10.17 1.08 0.11
N TRP A 10 10.62 0.61 -1.05
CA TRP A 10 9.83 -0.25 -1.92
C TRP A 10 10.43 -1.66 -1.96
N SER A 11 9.62 -2.68 -1.68
CA SER A 11 10.04 -4.07 -1.89
C SER A 11 10.24 -4.34 -3.39
N LEU A 12 11.07 -5.34 -3.72
CA LEU A 12 11.21 -5.79 -5.12
C LEU A 12 9.86 -6.25 -5.71
N HIS A 13 9.00 -6.85 -4.87
CA HIS A 13 7.67 -7.27 -5.30
C HIS A 13 6.78 -6.07 -5.65
N ALA A 14 6.80 -5.01 -4.84
CA ALA A 14 6.05 -3.78 -5.12
C ALA A 14 6.55 -3.09 -6.40
N ILE A 15 7.88 -3.04 -6.63
CA ILE A 15 8.46 -2.49 -7.86
C ILE A 15 7.97 -3.26 -9.10
N LYS A 16 7.94 -4.59 -9.04
CA LYS A 16 7.40 -5.42 -10.14
C LYS A 16 5.92 -5.12 -10.38
N LYS A 17 5.14 -4.98 -9.30
CA LYS A 17 3.71 -4.69 -9.39
C LYS A 17 3.40 -3.32 -9.96
N LEU A 18 4.15 -2.27 -9.62
CA LEU A 18 4.03 -0.96 -10.25
C LEU A 18 4.07 -1.07 -11.78
N ARG A 19 5.03 -1.84 -12.32
CA ARG A 19 5.16 -2.05 -13.76
C ARG A 19 3.98 -2.81 -14.36
N ILE A 20 3.53 -3.88 -13.71
CA ILE A 20 2.39 -4.70 -14.17
C ILE A 20 1.10 -3.89 -14.20
N GLU A 21 0.86 -3.08 -13.17
CA GLU A 21 -0.36 -2.31 -12.98
C GLU A 21 -0.34 -0.97 -13.75
N GLY A 22 0.79 -0.60 -14.34
CA GLY A 22 0.99 0.68 -15.02
C GLY A 22 0.95 1.88 -14.07
N LEU A 23 1.49 1.74 -12.86
CA LEU A 23 1.50 2.75 -11.79
C LEU A 23 2.90 3.34 -11.61
N ARG A 24 2.99 4.64 -11.26
CA ARG A 24 4.27 5.28 -10.92
C ARG A 24 4.42 5.43 -9.41
N LYS A 25 5.66 5.27 -8.90
CA LYS A 25 5.98 5.44 -7.46
C LYS A 25 5.38 6.71 -6.88
N LYS A 26 5.68 7.86 -7.49
CA LYS A 26 5.24 9.19 -7.03
C LYS A 26 3.71 9.32 -6.91
N GLU A 27 2.96 8.68 -7.79
CA GLU A 27 1.49 8.71 -7.76
C GLU A 27 0.95 7.91 -6.58
N VAL A 28 1.52 6.72 -6.34
CA VAL A 28 1.18 5.91 -5.17
C VAL A 28 1.59 6.61 -3.87
N GLU A 29 2.79 7.20 -3.81
CA GLU A 29 3.24 7.96 -2.64
C GLU A 29 2.32 9.16 -2.34
N THR A 30 1.77 9.78 -3.39
CA THR A 30 0.79 10.86 -3.24
C THR A 30 -0.54 10.32 -2.72
N SER A 31 -1.01 9.18 -3.24
CA SER A 31 -2.27 8.58 -2.80
C SER A 31 -2.22 8.07 -1.36
N LEU A 32 -1.04 7.72 -0.85
CA LEU A 32 -0.84 7.32 0.55
C LEU A 32 -1.09 8.46 1.55
N LYS A 33 -1.01 9.73 1.14
CA LYS A 33 -1.23 10.88 2.05
C LYS A 33 -2.68 10.99 2.52
N GLU A 34 -3.62 10.58 1.67
CA GLU A 34 -5.07 10.65 1.91
C GLU A 34 -5.69 9.24 1.87
N CYS A 35 -4.91 8.22 2.25
CA CYS A 35 -5.36 6.84 2.19
C CYS A 35 -6.25 6.47 3.38
N ILE A 36 -7.02 5.39 3.20
CA ILE A 36 -7.91 4.81 4.20
C ILE A 36 -7.35 3.45 4.57
N ILE A 37 -7.15 3.20 5.86
CA ILE A 37 -6.79 1.88 6.36
C ILE A 37 -8.01 0.96 6.24
N ILE A 38 -7.87 -0.17 5.55
CA ILE A 38 -8.96 -1.12 5.32
C ILE A 38 -8.75 -2.45 6.04
N GLU A 39 -7.50 -2.89 6.24
CA GLU A 39 -7.17 -4.02 7.11
C GLU A 39 -5.93 -3.67 7.96
N ASP A 40 -5.99 -3.93 9.26
CA ASP A 40 -4.86 -3.80 10.18
C ASP A 40 -4.20 -5.17 10.38
N TYR A 41 -2.93 -5.29 10.03
CA TYR A 41 -2.12 -6.48 10.24
C TYR A 41 -1.22 -6.23 11.44
N SER A 42 -1.67 -6.67 12.61
CA SER A 42 -0.89 -6.63 13.84
C SER A 42 0.47 -7.34 13.71
N MET A 43 1.37 -7.04 14.64
CA MET A 43 2.76 -7.49 14.62
C MET A 43 2.97 -9.01 14.71
N GLU A 44 1.92 -9.80 15.00
CA GLU A 44 2.06 -11.23 15.20
C GLU A 44 2.60 -11.93 13.93
N GLY A 45 3.83 -12.43 14.01
CA GLY A 45 4.50 -13.15 12.92
C GLY A 45 5.13 -12.27 11.84
N ARG A 46 5.28 -10.94 12.04
CA ARG A 46 5.90 -10.03 11.06
C ARG A 46 6.96 -9.12 11.72
N PRO A 47 8.02 -8.72 10.98
CA PRO A 47 9.05 -7.83 11.52
C PRO A 47 8.53 -6.43 11.87
N PHE A 48 7.45 -5.99 11.23
CA PHE A 48 6.81 -4.69 11.48
C PHE A 48 5.29 -4.82 11.41
N PRO A 49 4.54 -4.00 12.18
CA PRO A 49 3.10 -3.87 11.98
C PRO A 49 2.84 -3.36 10.56
N GLY A 50 1.80 -3.90 9.93
CA GLY A 50 1.44 -3.50 8.58
C GLY A 50 -0.04 -3.26 8.43
N CYS A 51 -0.43 -2.67 7.32
CA CYS A 51 -1.83 -2.50 6.99
C CYS A 51 -2.04 -2.59 5.49
N LEU A 52 -3.24 -2.99 5.11
CA LEU A 52 -3.75 -2.77 3.78
C LEU A 52 -4.45 -1.41 3.77
N VAL A 53 -4.05 -0.55 2.84
CA VAL A 53 -4.65 0.77 2.65
C VAL A 53 -5.22 0.92 1.25
N LEU A 54 -6.31 1.68 1.15
CA LEU A 54 -6.92 2.14 -0.08
C LEU A 54 -6.55 3.62 -0.28
N GLY A 55 -5.88 3.93 -1.38
CA GLY A 55 -5.69 5.29 -1.88
C GLY A 55 -6.30 5.45 -3.26
N PHE A 56 -6.33 6.69 -3.76
CA PHE A 56 -6.82 7.00 -5.10
C PHE A 56 -5.75 7.76 -5.88
N ILE A 57 -5.52 7.33 -7.12
CA ILE A 57 -4.75 8.09 -8.12
C ILE A 57 -5.77 8.62 -9.10
N ASN A 58 -6.04 9.93 -9.04
CA ASN A 58 -7.22 10.53 -9.66
C ASN A 58 -8.49 9.81 -9.15
N SER A 59 -9.23 9.15 -10.04
CA SER A 59 -10.41 8.34 -9.69
C SER A 59 -10.14 6.84 -9.66
N THR A 60 -8.89 6.40 -9.86
CA THR A 60 -8.53 4.98 -9.87
C THR A 60 -8.18 4.51 -8.46
N PRO A 61 -8.88 3.50 -7.90
CA PRO A 61 -8.54 2.94 -6.60
C PRO A 61 -7.23 2.16 -6.68
N VAL A 62 -6.42 2.26 -5.64
CA VAL A 62 -5.14 1.55 -5.51
C VAL A 62 -5.02 1.02 -4.10
N HIS A 63 -4.83 -0.29 -4.00
CA HIS A 63 -4.53 -0.98 -2.77
C HIS A 63 -3.02 -1.10 -2.60
N SER A 64 -2.54 -0.77 -1.41
CA SER A 64 -1.14 -0.95 -1.02
C SER A 64 -1.07 -1.68 0.31
N VAL A 65 -0.25 -2.72 0.38
CA VAL A 65 0.13 -3.28 1.69
C VAL A 65 1.41 -2.58 2.11
N ILE A 66 1.36 -1.94 3.27
CA ILE A 66 2.49 -1.22 3.85
C ILE A 66 2.87 -1.80 5.20
N ALA A 67 4.13 -1.63 5.58
CA ALA A 67 4.64 -1.83 6.93
C ALA A 67 5.18 -0.51 7.46
N ILE A 68 5.03 -0.26 8.76
CA ILE A 68 5.43 0.98 9.41
C ILE A 68 6.63 0.71 10.31
N ASP A 69 7.76 1.34 10.00
CA ASP A 69 8.97 1.34 10.80
C ASP A 69 9.07 2.68 11.53
N LYS A 70 8.60 2.68 12.78
CA LYS A 70 8.55 3.88 13.62
C LYS A 70 9.95 4.33 14.07
N ASP A 71 10.89 3.40 14.21
CA ASP A 71 12.23 3.68 14.73
C ASP A 71 13.03 4.54 13.75
N PHE A 72 12.85 4.30 12.45
CA PHE A 72 13.49 5.08 11.39
C PHE A 72 12.57 6.09 10.71
N ASP A 73 11.31 6.19 11.15
CA ASP A 73 10.25 7.01 10.56
C ASP A 73 10.13 6.76 9.04
N ARG A 74 9.82 5.49 8.70
CA ARG A 74 9.73 4.99 7.32
C ARG A 74 8.50 4.12 7.09
N ILE A 75 8.03 4.13 5.85
CA ILE A 75 7.01 3.22 5.34
C ILE A 75 7.66 2.25 4.36
N PHE A 76 7.40 0.95 4.53
CA PHE A 76 7.80 -0.09 3.59
C PHE A 76 6.60 -0.52 2.75
N VAL A 77 6.63 -0.26 1.44
CA VAL A 77 5.60 -0.74 0.51
C VAL A 77 5.93 -2.17 0.10
N ILE A 78 5.09 -3.11 0.55
CA ILE A 78 5.26 -4.55 0.32
C ILE A 78 4.67 -4.94 -1.04
N THR A 79 3.46 -4.48 -1.35
CA THR A 79 2.81 -4.69 -2.65
C THR A 79 1.86 -3.54 -2.97
N VAL A 80 1.51 -3.41 -4.26
CA VAL A 80 0.53 -2.45 -4.77
C VAL A 80 -0.29 -3.11 -5.89
N TYR A 81 -1.58 -2.83 -5.98
CA TYR A 81 -2.45 -3.33 -7.05
C TYR A 81 -3.72 -2.50 -7.19
N LYS A 82 -4.36 -2.53 -8.37
CA LYS A 82 -5.73 -2.01 -8.54
C LYS A 82 -6.72 -3.07 -8.06
N PRO A 83 -7.63 -2.79 -7.11
CA PRO A 83 -8.60 -3.77 -6.66
C PRO A 83 -9.57 -4.14 -7.78
N SER A 84 -10.04 -5.38 -7.79
CA SER A 84 -11.05 -5.88 -8.74
C SER A 84 -12.38 -6.16 -8.03
N LEU A 85 -13.49 -6.00 -8.75
CA LEU A 85 -14.83 -6.32 -8.25
C LEU A 85 -15.05 -7.82 -7.99
N GLU A 86 -14.12 -8.68 -8.45
CA GLU A 86 -14.12 -10.10 -8.11
C GLU A 86 -13.82 -10.33 -6.62
N ARG A 87 -12.97 -9.47 -6.03
CA ARG A 87 -12.49 -9.63 -4.65
C ARG A 87 -13.03 -8.57 -3.69
N TRP A 88 -13.50 -7.44 -4.22
CA TRP A 88 -13.93 -6.28 -3.46
C TRP A 88 -15.33 -5.84 -3.86
N GLU A 89 -16.08 -5.29 -2.92
CA GLU A 89 -17.33 -4.58 -3.20
C GLU A 89 -17.07 -3.26 -3.93
N TYR A 90 -18.13 -2.63 -4.42
CA TYR A 90 -18.06 -1.36 -5.18
C TYR A 90 -17.45 -0.19 -4.39
N ASP A 91 -17.36 -0.30 -3.06
CA ASP A 91 -16.72 0.69 -2.19
C ASP A 91 -15.18 0.59 -2.21
N TRP A 92 -14.62 -0.47 -2.82
CA TRP A 92 -13.20 -0.85 -2.83
C TRP A 92 -12.60 -1.10 -1.44
N LYS A 93 -13.40 -1.12 -0.38
CA LYS A 93 -12.95 -1.29 1.02
C LYS A 93 -13.38 -2.62 1.60
N THR A 94 -14.54 -3.12 1.18
CA THR A 94 -15.14 -4.33 1.73
C THR A 94 -14.74 -5.53 0.88
N ARG A 95 -14.08 -6.51 1.50
CA ARG A 95 -13.67 -7.74 0.83
C ARG A 95 -14.87 -8.66 0.67
N LYS A 96 -15.07 -9.21 -0.53
CA LYS A 96 -16.09 -10.23 -0.76
C LYS A 96 -15.73 -11.50 -0.01
N LYS A 97 -16.71 -12.10 0.68
CA LYS A 97 -16.55 -13.45 1.22
C LYS A 97 -16.40 -14.42 0.05
N GLN A 98 -15.29 -15.14 0.00
CA GLN A 98 -15.17 -16.28 -0.91
C GLN A 98 -16.05 -17.37 -0.31
N ASN A 99 -17.16 -17.68 -0.99
CA ASN A 99 -17.94 -18.89 -0.75
C ASN A 99 -17.26 -20.08 -1.41
#